data_AF-A0A2V8PY94-F1
#
_entry.id   AF-A0A2V8PY94-F1
#
_cell.length_a   1.000
_cell.length_b   1.000
_cell.length_c   1.000
_cell.angle_alpha   90.00
_cell.angle_beta   90.00
_cell.angle_gamma   90.00
#
_symmetry.space_group_name_H-M   'P 1'
#
loop_
_entity.id
_entity.type
_entity.pdbx_description
1 polymer ?
#
loop_
_entity_poly.entity_id
_entity_poly.type
_entity_poly.pdbx_seq_one_letter_code
_entity_poly.pdbx_strand_id
1 'polypeptide(L)'
;EVNGQRIYIDSGGTLAQLPPDQKVDLAILGMALPDSRERLSAALERLQPRYILPSHQDNFFVPLSNGFQFGPLTDFRRVQRDCARENRGRLILMDYFRPWTLPAAVNSKSQAPNPK
;
A
#
# COMPACT_ATOMS: atom_id res chain seq x y z
N GLU A 1 -10.56 1.65 -11.39
CA GLU A 1 -9.31 1.52 -12.18
C GLU A 1 -8.94 2.90 -12.71
N VAL A 2 -7.65 3.18 -12.91
CA VAL A 2 -7.16 4.44 -13.49
C VAL A 2 -6.09 4.08 -14.52
N ASN A 3 -6.22 4.57 -15.75
CA ASN A 3 -5.29 4.27 -16.86
C ASN A 3 -5.00 2.77 -17.05
N GLY A 4 -6.03 1.92 -16.89
CA GLY A 4 -5.91 0.47 -17.00
C GLY A 4 -5.20 -0.21 -15.82
N GLN A 5 -4.86 0.53 -14.76
CA GLN A 5 -4.28 0.00 -13.53
C GLN A 5 -5.33 -0.12 -12.43
N ARG A 6 -5.29 -1.23 -11.69
CA ARG A 6 -6.26 -1.53 -10.64
C ARG A 6 -5.80 -0.99 -9.31
N ILE A 7 -6.67 -0.21 -8.67
CA ILE A 7 -6.43 0.37 -7.35
C ILE A 7 -7.50 -0.18 -6.43
N TYR A 8 -7.08 -0.79 -5.33
CA TYR A 8 -7.94 -1.15 -4.23
C TYR A 8 -7.75 -0.15 -3.09
N ILE A 9 -8.85 0.31 -2.50
CA ILE A 9 -8.85 1.28 -1.41
C ILE A 9 -9.80 0.77 -0.34
N ASP A 10 -9.32 0.73 0.91
CA ASP A 10 -10.20 0.65 2.07
C ASP A 10 -9.73 1.57 3.20
N SER A 11 -10.65 1.88 4.10
CA SER A 11 -10.42 2.70 5.28
C SER A 11 -9.99 1.87 6.50
N GLY A 12 -9.67 0.60 6.32
CA GLY A 12 -9.49 -0.39 7.38
C GLY A 12 -10.48 -1.54 7.27
N GLY A 13 -10.25 -2.59 8.07
CA GLY A 13 -11.12 -3.76 8.13
C GLY A 13 -10.72 -4.74 9.22
N THR A 14 -11.46 -5.84 9.32
CA THR A 14 -11.27 -6.92 10.30
C THR A 14 -11.12 -8.27 9.59
N LEU A 15 -10.63 -9.29 10.28
CA LEU A 15 -10.48 -10.63 9.70
C LEU A 15 -11.79 -11.23 9.15
N ALA A 16 -12.95 -10.76 9.62
CA ALA A 16 -14.25 -11.17 9.11
C ALA A 16 -14.55 -10.62 7.70
N GLN A 17 -13.90 -9.52 7.31
CA GLN A 17 -14.10 -8.87 6.01
C GLN A 17 -12.77 -8.65 5.30
N LEU A 18 -12.40 -9.66 4.51
CA LEU A 18 -11.22 -9.62 3.67
C LEU A 18 -11.52 -8.98 2.31
N PRO A 19 -10.52 -8.37 1.65
CA PRO A 19 -10.66 -7.90 0.27
C PRO A 19 -11.03 -9.04 -0.68
N PRO A 20 -11.54 -8.74 -1.89
CA PRO A 20 -11.72 -9.75 -2.92
C PRO A 20 -10.37 -10.40 -3.28
N ASP A 21 -10.40 -11.66 -3.70
CA ASP A 21 -9.23 -12.36 -4.22
C ASP A 21 -8.94 -11.90 -5.66
N GLN A 22 -8.28 -10.75 -5.76
CA GLN A 22 -8.04 -10.08 -7.03
C GLN A 22 -6.74 -9.28 -6.99
N LYS A 23 -5.88 -9.54 -7.98
CA LYS A 23 -4.61 -8.81 -8.15
C LYS A 23 -4.86 -7.33 -8.44
N VAL A 24 -4.09 -6.47 -7.78
CA VAL A 24 -4.13 -5.01 -7.96
C VAL A 24 -2.74 -4.40 -8.16
N ASP A 25 -2.68 -3.22 -8.77
CA ASP A 25 -1.42 -2.48 -8.92
C ASP A 25 -1.09 -1.67 -7.66
N LEU A 26 -2.09 -1.08 -7.02
CA LEU A 26 -1.96 -0.29 -5.80
C LEU A 26 -3.02 -0.71 -4.78
N ALA A 27 -2.58 -1.04 -3.57
CA ALA A 27 -3.46 -1.22 -2.42
C ALA A 27 -3.26 -0.06 -1.45
N ILE A 28 -4.31 0.74 -1.22
CA ILE A 28 -4.37 1.79 -0.20
C ILE A 28 -5.16 1.23 0.97
N LEU A 29 -4.51 0.99 2.11
CA LEU A 29 -5.09 0.22 3.22
C LEU A 29 -5.06 1.01 4.52
N GLY A 30 -6.20 1.12 5.21
CA GLY A 30 -6.28 1.71 6.55
C GLY A 30 -5.50 0.93 7.58
N MET A 31 -4.55 1.57 8.27
CA MET A 31 -3.68 0.90 9.26
C MET A 31 -3.71 1.52 10.67
N ALA A 32 -4.58 2.51 10.91
CA ALA A 32 -4.71 3.17 12.21
C ALA A 32 -5.19 2.22 13.34
N LEU A 33 -6.04 1.24 13.02
CA LEU A 33 -6.66 0.37 14.02
C LEU A 33 -5.92 -0.99 14.15
N PRO A 34 -5.90 -1.59 15.36
CA PRO A 34 -5.30 -2.91 15.59
C PRO A 34 -5.79 -3.99 14.62
N ASP A 35 -7.10 -4.15 14.48
CA ASP A 35 -7.73 -5.19 13.65
C ASP A 35 -7.31 -5.09 12.18
N SER A 36 -7.12 -3.87 11.68
CA SER A 36 -6.70 -3.65 10.29
C SER A 36 -5.26 -4.10 10.06
N ARG A 37 -4.39 -3.95 11.07
CA ARG A 37 -3.02 -4.46 11.05
C ARG A 37 -2.96 -5.98 11.21
N GLU A 38 -3.86 -6.55 12.00
CA GLU A 38 -3.99 -8.01 12.12
C GLU A 38 -4.42 -8.65 10.79
N ARG A 39 -5.31 -7.98 10.06
CA ARG A 39 -5.79 -8.41 8.74
C ARG A 39 -4.77 -8.25 7.61
N LEU A 40 -3.71 -7.46 7.80
CA LEU A 40 -2.79 -7.03 6.74
C LEU A 40 -2.24 -8.19 5.91
N SER A 41 -1.75 -9.26 6.56
CA SER A 41 -1.17 -10.42 5.86
C SER A 41 -2.17 -11.06 4.90
N ALA A 42 -3.38 -11.38 5.38
CA ALA A 42 -4.45 -11.97 4.57
C ALA A 42 -4.94 -11.02 3.45
N ALA A 43 -4.94 -9.72 3.71
CA ALA A 43 -5.28 -8.72 2.68
C ALA A 43 -4.23 -8.70 1.55
N LEU A 44 -2.93 -8.74 1.90
CA LEU A 44 -1.84 -8.77 0.91
C LEU A 44 -1.79 -10.08 0.13
N GLU A 45 -2.18 -11.21 0.73
CA GLU A 45 -2.29 -12.49 0.05
C GLU A 45 -3.32 -12.47 -1.08
N ARG A 46 -4.51 -11.92 -0.81
CA ARG A 46 -5.60 -11.81 -1.79
C ARG A 46 -5.34 -10.76 -2.86
N LEU A 47 -4.80 -9.61 -2.46
CA LEU A 47 -4.61 -8.47 -3.37
C LEU A 47 -3.34 -8.57 -4.21
N GLN A 48 -2.31 -9.29 -3.74
CA GLN A 48 -0.98 -9.41 -4.36
C GLN A 48 -0.49 -8.10 -5.01
N PRO A 49 -0.46 -6.98 -4.26
CA PRO A 49 -0.27 -5.66 -4.85
C PRO A 49 1.16 -5.47 -5.36
N ARG A 50 1.33 -4.66 -6.41
CA ARG A 50 2.67 -4.15 -6.79
C ARG A 50 3.17 -3.10 -5.82
N TYR A 51 2.26 -2.25 -5.33
CA TYR A 51 2.54 -1.17 -4.38
C TYR A 51 1.54 -1.15 -3.23
N ILE A 52 2.04 -0.91 -2.03
CA ILE A 52 1.22 -0.82 -0.80
C ILE A 52 1.37 0.59 -0.25
N LEU A 53 0.25 1.30 -0.10
CA LEU A 53 0.17 2.57 0.61
C LEU A 53 -0.66 2.39 1.88
N PRO A 54 -0.03 2.23 3.06
CA PRO A 54 -0.75 2.34 4.32
C PRO A 54 -1.38 3.74 4.40
N SER A 55 -2.68 3.88 4.60
CA SER A 55 -3.28 5.17 4.93
C SER A 55 -3.18 5.42 6.44
N HIS A 56 -3.31 6.69 6.85
CA HIS A 56 -3.08 7.15 8.22
C HIS A 56 -1.63 6.98 8.71
N GLN A 57 -0.63 7.11 7.84
CA GLN A 57 0.77 7.04 8.26
C GLN A 57 1.15 8.24 9.12
N ASP A 58 0.64 9.40 8.78
CA ASP A 58 0.98 10.70 9.33
C ASP A 58 0.12 11.06 10.56
N ASN A 59 0.61 12.04 11.31
CA ASN A 59 -0.11 12.72 12.37
C ASN A 59 -0.72 14.02 11.81
N PHE A 60 -1.83 13.93 11.09
CA PHE A 60 -2.54 15.10 10.56
C PHE A 60 -3.09 16.06 11.65
N PHE A 61 -3.02 15.70 12.93
CA PHE A 61 -3.39 16.59 14.03
C PHE A 61 -2.31 17.62 14.39
N VAL A 62 -1.09 17.49 13.83
CA VAL A 62 -0.03 18.49 14.00
C VAL A 62 0.17 19.29 12.70
N PRO A 63 0.60 20.57 12.80
CA PRO A 63 0.88 21.38 11.62
C PRO A 63 1.97 20.77 10.72
N LEU A 64 1.78 20.86 9.40
CA LEU A 64 2.77 20.41 8.40
C LEU A 64 4.14 21.10 8.54
N SER A 65 4.18 22.31 9.11
CA SER A 65 5.43 23.03 9.41
C SER A 65 6.36 22.28 10.37
N ASN A 66 5.82 21.32 11.13
CA ASN A 66 6.60 20.46 12.04
C ASN A 66 7.23 19.26 11.32
N GLY A 67 7.10 19.19 9.99
CA GLY A 67 7.55 18.08 9.17
C GLY A 67 6.63 16.86 9.25
N PHE A 68 6.97 15.81 8.51
CA PHE A 68 6.26 14.54 8.59
C PHE A 68 6.47 13.89 9.96
N GLN A 69 5.37 13.51 10.61
CA GLN A 69 5.39 12.76 11.87
C GLN A 69 4.47 11.57 11.73
N PHE A 70 4.89 10.39 12.18
CA PHE A 70 4.01 9.24 12.17
C PHE A 70 2.84 9.43 13.13
N GLY A 71 1.64 9.04 12.70
CA GLY A 71 0.45 9.00 13.52
C GLY A 71 0.63 8.01 14.68
N PRO A 72 0.26 8.36 15.91
CA PRO A 72 0.44 7.48 17.07
C PRO A 72 -0.39 6.20 16.97
N LEU A 73 -1.46 6.21 16.17
CA LEU A 73 -2.39 5.09 16.06
C LEU A 73 -1.86 3.94 15.20
N THR A 74 -1.11 4.24 14.14
CA THR A 74 -0.83 3.29 13.06
C THR A 74 0.27 2.27 13.39
N ASP A 75 1.07 2.45 14.44
CA ASP A 75 2.26 1.60 14.73
C ASP A 75 2.99 1.23 13.42
N PHE A 76 3.54 2.25 12.76
CA PHE A 76 4.10 2.07 11.44
C PHE A 76 5.28 1.09 11.40
N ARG A 77 5.99 0.92 12.53
CA ARG A 77 7.06 -0.08 12.66
C ARG A 77 6.52 -1.50 12.49
N ARG A 78 5.38 -1.81 13.09
CA ARG A 78 4.69 -3.08 12.87
C ARG A 78 4.30 -3.24 11.41
N VAL A 79 3.67 -2.24 10.80
CA VAL A 79 3.26 -2.28 9.39
C VAL A 79 4.45 -2.54 8.47
N GLN A 80 5.55 -1.82 8.66
CA GLN A 80 6.78 -1.99 7.87
C GLN A 80 7.35 -3.41 8.00
N ARG A 81 7.43 -3.94 9.23
CA ARG A 81 7.91 -5.30 9.48
C ARG A 81 7.01 -6.34 8.82
N ASP A 82 5.70 -6.20 8.97
CA ASP A 82 4.74 -7.17 8.46
C ASP A 82 4.75 -7.15 6.91
N CYS A 83 4.77 -5.98 6.27
CA CYS A 83 4.96 -5.86 4.82
C CYS A 83 6.29 -6.48 4.33
N ALA A 84 7.39 -6.26 5.05
CA ALA A 84 8.69 -6.84 4.72
C ALA A 84 8.69 -8.38 4.83
N ARG A 85 8.01 -8.93 5.85
CA ARG A 85 7.84 -10.38 6.03
C ARG A 85 7.03 -11.00 4.90
N GLU A 86 5.94 -10.36 4.49
CA GLU A 86 5.10 -10.87 3.40
C GLU A 86 5.82 -10.80 2.05
N ASN A 87 6.72 -9.83 1.86
CA ASN A 87 7.49 -9.63 0.61
C ASN A 87 6.59 -9.55 -0.64
N ARG A 88 5.40 -8.94 -0.49
CA ARG A 88 4.36 -8.80 -1.52
C ARG A 88 4.17 -7.35 -1.93
N GLY A 89 5.07 -6.85 -2.78
CA GLY A 89 5.01 -5.49 -3.31
C GLY A 89 5.89 -4.48 -2.58
N ARG A 90 5.83 -3.23 -3.02
CA ARG A 90 6.68 -2.14 -2.50
C ARG A 90 5.88 -1.24 -1.57
N LEU A 91 6.34 -1.11 -0.32
CA LEU A 91 5.76 -0.20 0.66
C LEU A 91 6.07 1.26 0.28
N ILE A 92 5.03 2.09 0.24
CA ILE A 92 5.14 3.52 -0.03
C ILE A 92 5.08 4.27 1.31
N LEU A 93 6.09 5.09 1.56
CA LEU A 93 6.07 6.10 2.60
C LEU A 93 5.53 7.40 2.00
N MET A 94 4.49 7.98 2.63
CA MET A 94 3.91 9.23 2.15
C MET A 94 4.85 10.40 2.45
N ASP A 95 5.09 11.24 1.43
CA ASP A 95 5.78 12.52 1.56
C ASP A 95 4.82 13.62 1.08
N TYR A 96 4.36 14.48 1.99
CA TYR A 96 3.38 15.53 1.71
C TYR A 96 3.80 16.48 0.59
N PHE A 97 5.10 16.68 0.42
CA PHE A 97 5.62 17.67 -0.51
C PHE A 97 6.07 17.04 -1.83
N ARG A 98 5.98 15.71 -1.95
CA ARG A 98 6.38 14.97 -3.15
C ARG A 98 5.28 14.01 -3.54
N PRO A 99 4.43 14.38 -4.53
CA PRO A 99 3.43 13.46 -5.02
C PRO A 99 4.13 12.21 -5.57
N TRP A 100 3.57 11.05 -5.24
CA TRP A 100 3.98 9.78 -5.83
C TRP A 100 3.02 9.42 -6.96
N THR A 101 3.56 9.08 -8.13
CA THR A 101 2.77 8.62 -9.26
C THR A 101 2.90 7.12 -9.40
N LEU A 102 1.76 6.44 -9.55
CA LEU A 102 1.73 5.01 -9.84
C LEU A 102 2.45 4.74 -11.16
N PRO A 103 3.58 4.00 -11.16
CA PRO A 103 4.30 3.73 -12.39
C PRO A 103 3.45 2.86 -13.32
N ALA A 104 3.56 3.15 -14.62
CA ALA A 104 2.89 2.40 -15.67
C ALA A 104 3.08 0.89 -15.46
N ALA A 105 2.05 0.11 -15.81
CA ALA A 105 2.24 -1.32 -15.96
C ALA A 105 3.32 -1.57 -17.02
N VAL A 106 4.41 -2.25 -16.63
CA VAL A 106 5.39 -2.69 -17.62
C VAL A 106 4.69 -3.78 -18.41
N ASN A 107 4.26 -3.47 -19.62
CA ASN A 107 3.76 -4.48 -20.53
C ASN A 107 4.90 -5.45 -20.81
N SER A 108 4.75 -6.72 -20.44
CA SER A 108 5.70 -7.80 -20.79
C SER A 108 5.84 -8.05 -22.30
N LYS A 109 5.24 -7.21 -23.16
CA LYS A 109 5.23 -7.34 -24.63
C LYS A 109 6.34 -6.59 -25.36
N SER A 110 7.31 -5.99 -24.65
CA SER A 110 8.49 -5.38 -25.28
C SER A 110 9.79 -6.01 -24.79
N GLN A 111 9.89 -7.33 -24.83
CA GLN A 111 11.18 -7.98 -25.07
C GLN A 111 11.17 -8.43 -26.52
N ALA A 112 11.58 -7.54 -27.43
CA ALA A 112 12.02 -7.98 -28.74
C ALA A 112 13.29 -8.83 -28.52
N PRO A 113 13.38 -10.05 -29.08
CA PRO A 113 14.61 -10.82 -29.00
C PRO A 113 15.71 -10.06 -29.75
N ASN A 114 16.89 -9.93 -29.13
CA ASN A 114 18.07 -9.36 -29.77
C ASN A 114 18.32 -10.08 -31.12
N PRO A 115 18.46 -9.38 -32.25
CA PRO A 115 19.01 -9.97 -33.44
C PRO A 115 20.49 -10.30 -33.20
N LYS A 116 20.89 -11.51 -33.63
CA LYS A 116 22.27 -12.00 -33.63
C LYS A 116 23.14 -11.23 -34.62
#